data_AF-A0A177BXY5-F1
#
_entry.id   AF-A0A177BXY5-F1
#
_cell.length_a   1.000
_cell.length_b   1.000
_cell.length_c   1.000
_cell.angle_alpha   90.00
_cell.angle_beta   90.00
_cell.angle_gamma   90.00
#
_symmetry.space_group_name_H-M   'P 1'
#
loop_
_entity.id
_entity.type
_entity.pdbx_description
1 polymer ?
#
loop_
_entity_poly.entity_id
_entity_poly.type
_entity_poly.pdbx_seq_one_letter_code
_entity_poly.pdbx_strand_id
1 'polypeptide(L)'
;MRWSTLLPVLLAASAHAWMPQDRNLAAFNRNYNAHGKRVAALPNKIRGVNLGGWLVSEPWLMKNEWTQVIGCPACSDCNSNGGKCSEFDCVSAIGQSAADSGFNKHYTGWITPADIQDIHDAGLNTIRIPIGYWSLRELVDSSEHFPNMGDLKYLDAVIQKAADLGMFVVMDLHAAPGAQKTNDAFTGQCLPPAWLPGFFIQRNYDRASKWLSWMTQRIHNTPSYAQTVGIIEVVNEPQSSREGMPAEEVNTFTQVYYPQALKAVRDAEAALNVPASDRLHVQFMDKLWSSGDPKAHLPSDSAIIFDDHNYVGGAVGAISHPGKPQDVKQADYMWYTCYTDDRLSDGDVPKVVQEFSLTVDGAVEGNNEFAWDASQNQAFYTQWWNAQQRLYEQTNGWIFWTWKVGNELNNPRWSYQQAVARKWIPGSAAGLEGTRANDVCKTYFGTSDGRN
;
A
#
# COMPACT_ATOMS: atom_id res chain seq x y z
N MET A 1 63.43 5.21 1.70
CA MET A 1 62.75 4.87 2.98
C MET A 1 61.38 5.50 2.96
N ARG A 2 60.34 4.67 3.07
CA ARG A 2 58.92 5.07 3.03
C ARG A 2 58.52 5.74 4.34
N TRP A 3 57.83 6.87 4.29
CA TRP A 3 56.98 7.35 5.39
C TRP A 3 55.65 7.83 4.80
N SER A 4 54.61 7.07 5.13
CA SER A 4 53.21 7.36 4.84
C SER A 4 52.69 8.46 5.76
N THR A 5 51.98 9.43 5.22
CA THR A 5 51.07 10.30 5.99
C THR A 5 49.63 9.97 5.60
N LEU A 6 48.95 9.24 6.47
CA LEU A 6 47.51 9.03 6.44
C LEU A 6 46.82 10.36 6.82
N LEU A 7 46.03 10.94 5.91
CA LEU A 7 45.01 11.92 6.27
C LEU A 7 43.75 11.15 6.71
N PRO A 8 43.21 11.39 7.93
CA PRO A 8 41.88 10.92 8.26
C PRO A 8 40.84 11.83 7.58
N VAL A 9 40.05 11.24 6.68
CA VAL A 9 38.82 11.85 6.17
C VAL A 9 37.79 11.79 7.30
N LEU A 10 37.48 12.94 7.89
CA LEU A 10 36.32 13.11 8.76
C LEU A 10 35.06 13.10 7.89
N LEU A 11 34.37 11.96 7.85
CA LEU A 11 32.99 11.88 7.40
C LEU A 11 32.11 12.56 8.46
N ALA A 12 31.68 13.79 8.18
CA ALA A 12 30.62 14.43 8.94
C ALA A 12 29.30 13.71 8.65
N ALA A 13 28.92 12.76 9.50
CA ALA A 13 27.55 12.30 9.57
C ALA A 13 26.71 13.46 10.11
N SER A 14 25.89 14.07 9.24
CA SER A 14 24.86 15.02 9.66
C SER A 14 23.74 14.26 10.39
N ALA A 15 23.99 13.93 11.66
CA ALA A 15 22.94 13.56 12.58
C ALA A 15 22.08 14.81 12.81
N HIS A 16 20.94 14.89 12.11
CA HIS A 16 19.89 15.81 12.51
C HIS A 16 19.40 15.29 13.86
N ALA A 17 19.66 16.02 14.94
CA ALA A 17 19.08 15.71 16.24
C ALA A 17 17.60 16.15 16.20
N TRP A 18 16.69 15.18 16.22
CA TRP A 18 15.24 15.41 16.21
C TRP A 18 14.75 15.75 17.62
N MET A 19 13.87 16.74 17.71
CA MET A 19 13.40 17.32 18.98
C MET A 19 12.37 16.39 19.67
N PRO A 20 12.42 16.21 21.01
CA PRO A 20 11.50 15.35 21.76
C PRO A 20 10.00 15.75 21.75
N GLN A 21 9.62 16.81 21.05
CA GLN A 21 8.29 17.43 21.18
C GLN A 21 7.18 16.78 20.34
N ASP A 22 7.51 15.83 19.44
CA ASP A 22 6.53 15.15 18.58
C ASP A 22 5.93 13.87 19.19
N ARG A 23 6.36 13.46 20.40
CA ARG A 23 5.94 12.18 21.01
C ARG A 23 4.53 12.17 21.62
N ASN A 24 3.85 13.31 21.71
CA ASN A 24 2.56 13.43 22.41
C ASN A 24 1.46 13.98 21.50
N LEU A 25 1.14 13.25 20.44
CA LEU A 25 -0.14 13.42 19.74
C LEU A 25 -1.06 12.25 20.05
N ALA A 26 -2.33 12.54 20.27
CA ALA A 26 -3.36 11.57 20.64
C ALA A 26 -3.43 10.33 19.72
N ALA A 27 -2.92 10.44 18.49
CA ALA A 27 -2.74 9.34 17.54
C ALA A 27 -1.75 8.25 18.00
N PHE A 28 -0.72 8.62 18.76
CA PHE A 28 0.30 7.71 19.35
C PHE A 28 0.00 7.36 20.81
N ASN A 29 -1.02 7.99 21.39
CA ASN A 29 -1.36 7.86 22.80
C ASN A 29 -2.16 6.56 23.06
N ARG A 30 -1.74 5.45 22.43
CA ARG A 30 -2.12 4.11 22.84
C ARG A 30 -1.30 3.82 24.09
N ASN A 31 -1.97 3.74 25.24
CA ASN A 31 -1.34 3.46 26.52
C ASN A 31 -0.40 2.25 26.39
N TYR A 32 0.91 2.49 26.53
CA TYR A 32 2.00 1.51 26.54
C TYR A 32 1.82 0.40 27.61
N ASN A 33 0.81 0.54 28.49
CA ASN A 33 0.45 -0.42 29.54
C ASN A 33 -0.48 -1.55 29.05
N ALA A 34 -0.61 -1.77 27.74
CA ALA A 34 -1.47 -2.79 27.14
C ALA A 34 -0.70 -4.04 26.68
N HIS A 35 0.48 -4.33 27.25
CA HIS A 35 1.16 -5.60 27.00
C HIS A 35 0.20 -6.78 27.23
N GLY A 36 -0.14 -7.50 26.15
CA GLY A 36 -1.09 -8.61 26.18
C GLY A 36 -2.57 -8.27 25.94
N LYS A 37 -2.94 -7.04 25.54
CA LYS A 37 -4.30 -6.70 25.11
C LYS A 37 -4.34 -6.43 23.60
N ARG A 38 -5.41 -6.88 22.95
CA ARG A 38 -5.62 -6.71 21.51
C ARG A 38 -5.79 -5.24 21.12
N VAL A 39 -5.38 -4.87 19.92
CA VAL A 39 -5.77 -3.60 19.28
C VAL A 39 -7.30 -3.54 19.10
N ALA A 40 -7.98 -2.83 20.00
CA ALA A 40 -9.44 -2.89 20.10
C ALA A 40 -10.20 -1.86 19.24
N ALA A 41 -9.52 -0.87 18.64
CA ALA A 41 -10.18 0.17 17.84
C ALA A 41 -9.31 0.69 16.69
N LEU A 42 -9.97 1.06 15.59
CA LEU A 42 -9.37 1.89 14.53
C LEU A 42 -8.81 3.18 15.17
N PRO A 43 -7.63 3.66 14.72
CA PRO A 43 -7.19 5.01 15.06
C PRO A 43 -8.25 6.06 14.69
N ASN A 44 -8.30 7.18 15.43
CA ASN A 44 -9.22 8.29 15.10
C ASN A 44 -9.07 8.76 13.64
N LYS A 45 -7.83 8.79 13.13
CA LYS A 45 -7.48 8.91 11.72
C LYS A 45 -6.30 8.01 11.42
N ILE A 46 -6.42 7.24 10.34
CA ILE A 46 -5.32 6.46 9.78
C ILE A 46 -4.45 7.40 8.95
N ARG A 47 -3.15 7.41 9.24
CA ARG A 47 -2.12 8.12 8.47
C ARG A 47 -0.94 7.18 8.34
N GLY A 48 -0.79 6.59 7.18
CA GLY A 48 0.17 5.53 6.97
C GLY A 48 0.86 5.52 5.63
N VAL A 49 1.70 4.52 5.45
CA VAL A 49 2.37 4.18 4.20
C VAL A 49 2.27 2.69 3.93
N ASN A 50 2.23 2.33 2.67
CA ASN A 50 2.40 0.95 2.23
C ASN A 50 3.87 0.54 2.33
N LEU A 51 4.12 -0.73 2.62
CA LEU A 51 5.45 -1.36 2.54
C LEU A 51 5.61 -2.05 1.17
N GLY A 52 5.33 -1.31 0.11
CA GLY A 52 5.31 -1.80 -1.26
C GLY A 52 6.66 -2.37 -1.71
N GLY A 53 6.60 -3.44 -2.50
CA GLY A 53 7.78 -4.07 -3.06
C GLY A 53 8.64 -4.88 -2.09
N TRP A 54 8.09 -5.28 -0.94
CA TRP A 54 8.81 -6.04 0.08
C TRP A 54 8.47 -7.53 0.06
N LEU A 55 7.26 -7.90 0.52
CA LEU A 55 6.81 -9.30 0.54
C LEU A 55 6.01 -9.67 -0.70
N VAL A 56 5.75 -8.68 -1.55
CA VAL A 56 5.41 -8.83 -2.96
C VAL A 56 6.20 -7.79 -3.75
N SER A 57 7.02 -8.24 -4.68
CA SER A 57 7.95 -7.40 -5.42
C SER A 57 7.34 -6.84 -6.70
N GLU A 58 7.54 -5.55 -6.92
CA GLU A 58 7.13 -4.85 -8.14
C GLU A 58 8.34 -4.21 -8.81
N PRO A 59 8.93 -4.84 -9.83
CA PRO A 59 10.25 -4.45 -10.35
C PRO A 59 10.39 -2.98 -10.75
N TRP A 60 9.30 -2.32 -11.13
CA TRP A 60 9.30 -0.91 -11.50
C TRP A 60 9.64 0.03 -10.33
N LEU A 61 9.30 -0.36 -9.09
CA LEU A 61 9.62 0.39 -7.87
C LEU A 61 11.10 0.25 -7.48
N MET A 62 11.74 -0.89 -7.76
CA MET A 62 13.08 -1.24 -7.29
C MET A 62 13.93 -2.06 -8.28
N LYS A 63 14.13 -1.53 -9.48
CA LYS A 63 14.88 -2.17 -10.58
C LYS A 63 16.27 -2.68 -10.18
N ASN A 64 17.03 -1.94 -9.38
CA ASN A 64 18.36 -2.38 -8.94
C ASN A 64 18.29 -3.46 -7.88
N GLU A 65 17.35 -3.36 -6.93
CA GLU A 65 17.11 -4.41 -5.93
C GLU A 65 16.74 -5.74 -6.63
N TRP A 66 15.83 -5.66 -7.61
CA TRP A 66 15.37 -6.78 -8.42
C TRP A 66 16.53 -7.48 -9.15
N THR A 67 17.37 -6.71 -9.83
CA THR A 67 18.44 -7.28 -10.67
C THR A 67 19.72 -7.62 -9.91
N GLN A 68 20.09 -6.82 -8.91
CA GLN A 68 21.41 -6.91 -8.25
C GLN A 68 21.35 -7.62 -6.90
N VAL A 69 20.23 -7.54 -6.16
CA VAL A 69 20.08 -8.20 -4.85
C VAL A 69 19.35 -9.53 -4.99
N ILE A 70 18.19 -9.54 -5.64
CA ILE A 70 17.43 -10.78 -5.88
C ILE A 70 18.08 -11.61 -6.98
N GLY A 71 18.65 -10.96 -8.01
CA GLY A 71 19.30 -11.64 -9.14
C GLY A 71 18.33 -12.05 -10.24
N CYS A 72 17.13 -11.45 -10.27
CA CYS A 72 16.16 -11.66 -11.33
C CYS A 72 16.62 -10.99 -12.63
N PRO A 73 16.20 -11.50 -13.81
CA PRO A 73 16.44 -10.84 -15.08
C PRO A 73 15.88 -9.41 -15.08
N ALA A 74 16.58 -8.50 -15.76
CA ALA A 74 16.11 -7.15 -15.94
C ALA A 74 14.76 -7.15 -16.66
N CYS A 75 13.83 -6.37 -16.13
CA CYS A 75 12.53 -6.11 -16.72
C CYS A 75 12.39 -4.59 -16.95
N SER A 76 12.05 -4.20 -18.18
CA SER A 76 11.79 -2.80 -18.50
C SER A 76 10.32 -2.41 -18.29
N ASP A 77 9.38 -3.34 -18.46
CA ASP A 77 7.95 -3.11 -18.28
C ASP A 77 7.18 -4.44 -18.19
N CYS A 78 6.29 -4.56 -17.19
CA CYS A 78 5.33 -5.66 -17.07
C CYS A 78 4.23 -5.55 -18.15
N ASN A 79 3.95 -4.34 -18.62
CA ASN A 79 2.82 -3.99 -19.49
C ASN A 79 3.09 -4.18 -20.99
N SER A 80 4.34 -4.47 -21.37
CA SER A 80 4.70 -4.66 -22.77
C SER A 80 4.95 -6.14 -23.10
N ASN A 81 3.99 -6.77 -23.77
CA ASN A 81 4.16 -7.98 -24.59
C ASN A 81 4.96 -9.14 -23.97
N GLY A 82 4.52 -9.68 -22.82
CA GLY A 82 5.08 -10.93 -22.28
C GLY A 82 6.34 -10.76 -21.43
N GLY A 83 6.48 -9.60 -20.78
CA GLY A 83 7.51 -9.35 -19.78
C GLY A 83 7.40 -10.33 -18.61
N LYS A 84 8.47 -11.10 -18.37
CA LYS A 84 8.67 -11.97 -17.21
C LYS A 84 8.97 -11.14 -15.96
N CYS A 85 7.97 -10.44 -15.45
CA CYS A 85 8.17 -9.30 -14.56
C CYS A 85 7.42 -9.41 -13.23
N SER A 86 7.30 -10.62 -12.71
CA SER A 86 6.78 -10.87 -11.37
C SER A 86 7.65 -11.90 -10.62
N GLU A 87 7.37 -12.11 -9.33
CA GLU A 87 8.07 -13.12 -8.55
C GLU A 87 7.97 -14.52 -9.18
N PHE A 88 6.78 -14.87 -9.70
CA PHE A 88 6.56 -16.10 -10.44
C PHE A 88 7.55 -16.28 -11.59
N ASP A 89 7.68 -15.24 -12.40
CA ASP A 89 8.51 -15.25 -13.60
C ASP A 89 9.99 -15.28 -13.26
N CYS A 90 10.40 -14.58 -12.20
CA CYS A 90 11.77 -14.62 -11.72
C CYS A 90 12.18 -16.02 -11.29
N VAL A 91 11.40 -16.66 -10.40
CA VAL A 91 11.69 -18.02 -9.92
C VAL A 91 11.72 -19.00 -11.10
N SER A 92 10.79 -18.85 -12.04
CA SER A 92 10.76 -19.64 -13.28
C SER A 92 12.01 -19.45 -14.15
N ALA A 93 12.59 -18.25 -14.16
CA ALA A 93 13.74 -17.92 -14.98
C ALA A 93 15.08 -18.34 -14.36
N ILE A 94 15.26 -18.16 -13.05
CA ILE A 94 16.55 -18.38 -12.37
C ILE A 94 16.61 -19.67 -11.54
N GLY A 95 15.47 -20.33 -11.36
CA GLY A 95 15.32 -21.57 -10.59
C GLY A 95 15.16 -21.33 -9.08
N GLN A 96 14.48 -22.27 -8.42
CA GLN A 96 14.05 -22.16 -7.02
C GLN A 96 15.18 -21.81 -6.04
N SER A 97 16.33 -22.51 -6.10
CA SER A 97 17.41 -22.30 -5.13
C SER A 97 18.07 -20.92 -5.24
N ALA A 98 18.22 -20.40 -6.47
CA ALA A 98 18.77 -19.06 -6.68
C ALA A 98 17.78 -17.99 -6.24
N ALA A 99 16.51 -18.16 -6.59
CA ALA A 99 15.43 -17.27 -6.19
C ALA A 99 15.27 -17.22 -4.67
N ASP A 100 15.17 -18.35 -3.97
CA ASP A 100 15.04 -18.39 -2.51
C ASP A 100 16.19 -17.65 -1.80
N SER A 101 17.42 -17.79 -2.31
CA SER A 101 18.59 -17.08 -1.78
C SER A 101 18.51 -15.57 -2.04
N GLY A 102 18.12 -15.15 -3.25
CA GLY A 102 17.96 -13.76 -3.64
C GLY A 102 16.85 -13.05 -2.88
N PHE A 103 15.66 -13.64 -2.88
CA PHE A 103 14.49 -13.12 -2.15
C PHE A 103 14.74 -13.08 -0.64
N ASN A 104 15.42 -14.06 -0.05
CA ASN A 104 15.77 -13.98 1.37
C ASN A 104 16.68 -12.78 1.70
N LYS A 105 17.63 -12.41 0.82
CA LYS A 105 18.44 -11.18 0.99
C LYS A 105 17.56 -9.94 0.92
N HIS A 106 16.67 -9.90 -0.06
CA HIS A 106 15.72 -8.80 -0.24
C HIS A 106 14.80 -8.63 0.98
N TYR A 107 14.16 -9.71 1.45
CA TYR A 107 13.29 -9.66 2.65
C TYR A 107 14.02 -9.19 3.91
N THR A 108 15.34 -9.43 3.99
CA THR A 108 16.19 -8.97 5.10
C THR A 108 16.53 -7.49 5.02
N GLY A 109 16.71 -6.95 3.80
CA GLY A 109 17.33 -5.63 3.58
C GLY A 109 16.38 -4.56 3.09
N TRP A 110 15.30 -4.91 2.39
CA TRP A 110 14.41 -3.94 1.77
C TRP A 110 13.53 -3.24 2.79
N ILE A 111 12.82 -3.94 3.68
CA ILE A 111 12.12 -3.30 4.80
C ILE A 111 12.61 -3.94 6.10
N THR A 112 12.99 -3.10 7.04
CA THR A 112 13.60 -3.49 8.31
C THR A 112 12.89 -2.82 9.50
N PRO A 113 13.13 -3.28 10.74
CA PRO A 113 12.67 -2.56 11.93
C PRO A 113 13.15 -1.09 12.00
N ALA A 114 14.25 -0.73 11.33
CA ALA A 114 14.69 0.67 11.26
C ALA A 114 13.74 1.51 10.40
N ASP A 115 13.25 0.98 9.28
CA ASP A 115 12.25 1.66 8.46
C ASP A 115 10.96 1.95 9.25
N ILE A 116 10.53 1.01 10.10
CA ILE A 116 9.34 1.21 10.95
C ILE A 116 9.56 2.33 11.99
N GLN A 117 10.79 2.46 12.50
CA GLN A 117 11.17 3.59 13.35
C GLN A 117 11.07 4.91 12.57
N ASP A 118 11.64 4.98 11.36
CA ASP A 118 11.62 6.18 10.53
C ASP A 118 10.18 6.59 10.13
N ILE A 119 9.32 5.60 9.82
CA ILE A 119 7.90 5.82 9.53
C ILE A 119 7.18 6.43 10.75
N HIS A 120 7.38 5.85 11.94
CA HIS A 120 6.83 6.38 13.17
C HIS A 120 7.33 7.81 13.44
N ASP A 121 8.63 8.05 13.29
CA ASP A 121 9.25 9.35 13.55
C ASP A 121 8.79 10.42 12.54
N ALA A 122 8.45 10.02 11.31
CA ALA A 122 7.78 10.89 10.34
C ALA A 122 6.34 11.28 10.72
N GLY A 123 5.83 10.78 11.85
CA GLY A 123 4.50 11.13 12.37
C GLY A 123 3.37 10.22 11.89
N LEU A 124 3.69 9.07 11.30
CA LEU A 124 2.71 8.10 10.81
C LEU A 124 2.34 7.10 11.90
N ASN A 125 1.07 6.69 11.92
CA ASN A 125 0.53 5.77 12.93
C ASN A 125 0.16 4.39 12.35
N THR A 126 0.20 4.22 11.04
CA THR A 126 -0.22 3.00 10.36
C THR A 126 0.78 2.54 9.30
N ILE A 127 0.94 1.23 9.16
CA ILE A 127 1.58 0.59 8.00
C ILE A 127 0.63 -0.42 7.37
N ARG A 128 0.59 -0.48 6.03
CA ARG A 128 -0.07 -1.55 5.26
C ARG A 128 0.99 -2.46 4.68
N ILE A 129 0.81 -3.77 4.87
CA ILE A 129 1.79 -4.80 4.49
C ILE A 129 1.19 -5.69 3.39
N PRO A 130 1.53 -5.42 2.12
CA PRO A 130 1.30 -6.33 1.02
C PRO A 130 1.99 -7.67 1.24
N ILE A 131 1.26 -8.79 1.18
CA ILE A 131 1.85 -10.14 1.26
C ILE A 131 1.13 -11.12 0.33
N GLY A 132 1.92 -11.95 -0.36
CA GLY A 132 1.39 -12.95 -1.29
C GLY A 132 0.99 -14.26 -0.61
N TYR A 133 0.02 -14.96 -1.21
CA TYR A 133 -0.51 -16.21 -0.65
C TYR A 133 0.56 -17.30 -0.47
N TRP A 134 1.67 -17.24 -1.23
CA TRP A 134 2.80 -18.16 -1.12
C TRP A 134 3.55 -18.07 0.21
N SER A 135 3.26 -17.05 1.04
CA SER A 135 3.68 -17.00 2.43
C SER A 135 3.20 -18.23 3.23
N LEU A 136 2.10 -18.86 2.81
CA LEU A 136 1.66 -20.15 3.29
C LEU A 136 2.03 -21.22 2.25
N ARG A 137 3.24 -21.79 2.39
CA ARG A 137 3.85 -22.63 1.34
C ARG A 137 3.01 -23.84 0.93
N GLU A 138 2.20 -24.40 1.83
CA GLU A 138 1.30 -25.52 1.53
C GLU A 138 0.20 -25.19 0.50
N LEU A 139 -0.07 -23.90 0.25
CA LEU A 139 -0.99 -23.49 -0.79
C LEU A 139 -0.34 -23.47 -2.18
N VAL A 140 0.99 -23.46 -2.28
CA VAL A 140 1.71 -23.36 -3.56
C VAL A 140 1.71 -24.72 -4.26
N ASP A 141 1.11 -24.79 -5.44
CA ASP A 141 1.05 -26.00 -6.24
C ASP A 141 2.43 -26.32 -6.85
N SER A 142 2.63 -27.58 -7.26
CA SER A 142 3.89 -28.01 -7.90
C SER A 142 4.17 -27.32 -9.24
N SER A 143 3.14 -26.79 -9.90
CA SER A 143 3.25 -26.01 -11.14
C SER A 143 3.51 -24.52 -10.90
N GLU A 144 3.51 -24.07 -9.65
CA GLU A 144 3.67 -22.67 -9.29
C GLU A 144 5.10 -22.38 -8.81
N HIS A 145 5.62 -21.23 -9.21
CA HIS A 145 7.03 -20.88 -9.03
C HIS A 145 7.17 -19.66 -8.13
N PHE A 146 6.97 -19.79 -6.82
CA PHE A 146 7.12 -18.67 -5.87
C PHE A 146 8.32 -18.83 -4.94
N PRO A 147 8.92 -17.73 -4.47
CA PRO A 147 10.00 -17.79 -3.50
C PRO A 147 9.52 -18.38 -2.18
N ASN A 148 10.40 -19.10 -1.50
CA ASN A 148 10.13 -19.59 -0.16
C ASN A 148 10.40 -18.51 0.89
N MET A 149 9.36 -18.07 1.58
CA MET A 149 9.45 -17.04 2.63
C MET A 149 9.85 -17.61 4.01
N GLY A 150 10.00 -18.94 4.12
CA GLY A 150 10.38 -19.62 5.35
C GLY A 150 9.33 -19.51 6.45
N ASP A 151 9.78 -19.21 7.66
CA ASP A 151 8.95 -19.06 8.87
C ASP A 151 8.41 -17.64 9.08
N LEU A 152 8.61 -16.75 8.10
CA LEU A 152 8.20 -15.34 8.13
C LEU A 152 8.91 -14.50 9.21
N LYS A 153 10.11 -14.90 9.64
CA LYS A 153 10.88 -14.17 10.67
C LYS A 153 11.11 -12.67 10.40
N TYR A 154 11.19 -12.25 9.13
CA TYR A 154 11.35 -10.83 8.80
C TYR A 154 10.06 -10.04 8.99
N LEU A 155 8.91 -10.64 8.64
CA LEU A 155 7.60 -10.10 8.96
C LEU A 155 7.42 -9.99 10.48
N ASP A 156 7.83 -11.02 11.23
CA ASP A 156 7.75 -11.01 12.69
C ASP A 156 8.55 -9.87 13.32
N ALA A 157 9.75 -9.61 12.82
CA ALA A 157 10.58 -8.51 13.31
C ALA A 157 9.95 -7.13 13.05
N VAL A 158 9.35 -6.93 11.87
CA VAL A 158 8.65 -5.69 11.50
C VAL A 158 7.37 -5.51 12.32
N ILE A 159 6.56 -6.55 12.48
CA ILE A 159 5.34 -6.51 13.30
C ILE A 159 5.67 -6.28 14.78
N GLN A 160 6.72 -6.92 15.30
CA GLN A 160 7.19 -6.66 16.66
C GLN A 160 7.55 -5.19 16.84
N LYS A 161 8.30 -4.61 15.89
CA LYS A 161 8.67 -3.20 15.95
C LYS A 161 7.45 -2.27 15.85
N ALA A 162 6.48 -2.59 15.02
CA ALA A 162 5.22 -1.84 14.92
C ALA A 162 4.44 -1.89 16.25
N ALA A 163 4.39 -3.07 16.89
CA ALA A 163 3.78 -3.25 18.21
C ALA A 163 4.51 -2.43 19.30
N ASP A 164 5.85 -2.47 19.32
CA ASP A 164 6.67 -1.70 20.28
C ASP A 164 6.45 -0.19 20.14
N LEU A 165 6.15 0.28 18.93
CA LEU A 165 5.85 1.69 18.63
C LEU A 165 4.37 2.05 18.73
N GLY A 166 3.50 1.08 19.07
CA GLY A 166 2.05 1.29 19.15
C GLY A 166 1.39 1.59 17.79
N MET A 167 2.06 1.29 16.67
CA MET A 167 1.52 1.49 15.34
C MET A 167 0.32 0.57 15.08
N PHE A 168 -0.46 0.89 14.06
CA PHE A 168 -1.53 0.06 13.55
C PHE A 168 -1.09 -0.64 12.27
N VAL A 169 -1.46 -1.89 12.10
CA VAL A 169 -1.10 -2.67 10.91
C VAL A 169 -2.35 -3.11 10.17
N VAL A 170 -2.30 -2.92 8.86
CA VAL A 170 -3.18 -3.52 7.87
C VAL A 170 -2.43 -4.66 7.21
N MET A 171 -2.94 -5.89 7.38
CA MET A 171 -2.40 -7.08 6.74
C MET A 171 -3.16 -7.35 5.45
N ASP A 172 -2.50 -7.32 4.31
CA ASP A 172 -3.16 -7.33 3.01
C ASP A 172 -2.78 -8.56 2.18
N LEU A 173 -3.80 -9.34 1.79
CA LEU A 173 -3.64 -10.39 0.78
C LEU A 173 -3.46 -9.74 -0.60
N HIS A 174 -2.25 -9.27 -0.85
CA HIS A 174 -1.94 -8.45 -2.00
C HIS A 174 -1.85 -9.24 -3.31
N ALA A 175 -1.45 -10.50 -3.20
CA ALA A 175 -1.33 -11.41 -4.32
C ALA A 175 -2.08 -12.70 -4.02
N ALA A 176 -3.24 -12.87 -4.65
CA ALA A 176 -4.14 -13.99 -4.43
C ALA A 176 -3.78 -15.19 -5.33
N PRO A 177 -4.18 -16.42 -4.94
CA PRO A 177 -3.95 -17.62 -5.75
C PRO A 177 -4.48 -17.48 -7.18
N GLY A 178 -3.62 -17.76 -8.17
CA GLY A 178 -3.96 -17.66 -9.60
C GLY A 178 -3.99 -16.24 -10.18
N ALA A 179 -3.51 -15.24 -9.43
CA ALA A 179 -3.58 -13.81 -9.74
C ALA A 179 -5.00 -13.28 -9.95
N GLN A 180 -5.31 -12.19 -9.24
CA GLN A 180 -6.61 -11.53 -9.28
C GLN A 180 -6.70 -10.44 -10.35
N LYS A 181 -5.58 -10.11 -11.01
CA LYS A 181 -5.51 -9.12 -12.08
C LYS A 181 -4.49 -9.54 -13.13
N THR A 182 -4.79 -9.23 -14.38
CA THR A 182 -3.86 -9.45 -15.49
C THR A 182 -2.93 -8.25 -15.64
N ASN A 183 -1.82 -8.47 -16.33
CA ASN A 183 -0.90 -7.42 -16.75
C ASN A 183 -0.30 -6.61 -15.58
N ASP A 184 -0.18 -7.22 -14.40
CA ASP A 184 0.35 -6.52 -13.23
C ASP A 184 1.19 -7.44 -12.32
N ALA A 185 2.34 -6.92 -11.89
CA ALA A 185 3.33 -7.66 -11.12
C ALA A 185 2.97 -7.76 -9.64
N PHE A 186 2.15 -6.83 -9.12
CA PHE A 186 1.74 -6.83 -7.71
C PHE A 186 0.94 -8.08 -7.33
N THR A 187 0.39 -8.80 -8.32
CA THR A 187 -0.30 -10.08 -8.10
C THR A 187 0.68 -11.26 -7.90
N GLY A 188 1.99 -11.01 -7.95
CA GLY A 188 3.04 -12.04 -7.93
C GLY A 188 3.16 -12.82 -9.24
N GLN A 189 2.18 -12.72 -10.15
CA GLN A 189 2.15 -13.41 -11.44
C GLN A 189 1.62 -12.49 -12.54
N CYS A 190 2.50 -12.03 -13.43
CA CYS A 190 2.09 -11.15 -14.52
C CYS A 190 1.37 -11.93 -15.63
N LEU A 191 0.06 -12.15 -15.48
CA LEU A 191 -0.74 -12.86 -16.48
C LEU A 191 -0.89 -12.02 -17.78
N PRO A 192 -0.91 -12.65 -18.97
CA PRO A 192 -1.17 -11.93 -20.22
C PRO A 192 -2.50 -11.16 -20.20
N PRO A 193 -2.57 -9.93 -20.77
CA PRO A 193 -3.80 -9.14 -20.81
C PRO A 193 -4.99 -9.82 -21.51
N ALA A 194 -4.71 -10.76 -22.41
CA ALA A 194 -5.74 -11.49 -23.15
C ALA A 194 -6.38 -12.65 -22.35
N TRP A 195 -5.88 -12.93 -21.14
CA TRP A 195 -6.38 -14.01 -20.29
C TRP A 195 -7.38 -13.48 -19.27
N LEU A 196 -8.23 -14.35 -18.73
CA LEU A 196 -8.94 -14.06 -17.50
C LEU A 196 -8.03 -14.37 -16.30
N PRO A 197 -8.02 -13.55 -15.24
CA PRO A 197 -7.29 -13.86 -14.03
C PRO A 197 -7.74 -15.20 -13.44
N GLY A 198 -6.80 -16.04 -13.04
CA GLY A 198 -7.10 -17.39 -12.54
C GLY A 198 -7.79 -17.37 -11.18
N PHE A 199 -7.76 -16.27 -10.45
CA PHE A 199 -8.34 -16.16 -9.12
C PHE A 199 -9.86 -16.40 -9.06
N PHE A 200 -10.61 -16.03 -10.10
CA PHE A 200 -12.09 -16.00 -10.12
C PHE A 200 -12.76 -17.38 -10.23
N ILE A 201 -12.21 -18.40 -9.57
CA ILE A 201 -12.75 -19.76 -9.54
C ILE A 201 -12.76 -20.30 -8.12
N GLN A 202 -13.71 -21.21 -7.82
CA GLN A 202 -13.88 -21.79 -6.48
C GLN A 202 -12.57 -22.34 -5.88
N ARG A 203 -11.75 -23.02 -6.68
CA ARG A 203 -10.46 -23.58 -6.25
C ARG A 203 -9.54 -22.50 -5.64
N ASN A 204 -9.47 -21.33 -6.26
CA ASN A 204 -8.58 -20.26 -5.82
C ASN A 204 -9.21 -19.41 -4.71
N TYR A 205 -10.55 -19.28 -4.70
CA TYR A 205 -11.29 -18.77 -3.54
C TYR A 205 -11.06 -19.61 -2.27
N ASP A 206 -11.05 -20.94 -2.40
CA ASP A 206 -10.76 -21.86 -1.29
C ASP A 206 -9.33 -21.72 -0.77
N ARG A 207 -8.36 -21.56 -1.68
CA ARG A 207 -6.95 -21.33 -1.30
C ARG A 207 -6.78 -19.99 -0.59
N ALA A 208 -7.38 -18.92 -1.08
CA ALA A 208 -7.37 -17.63 -0.42
C ALA A 208 -8.06 -17.68 0.96
N SER A 209 -9.17 -18.41 1.07
CA SER A 209 -9.87 -18.61 2.35
C SER A 209 -9.03 -19.36 3.37
N LYS A 210 -8.27 -20.38 2.94
CA LYS A 210 -7.29 -21.07 3.79
C LYS A 210 -6.20 -20.12 4.28
N TRP A 211 -5.68 -19.27 3.38
CA TRP A 211 -4.71 -18.25 3.76
C TRP A 211 -5.28 -17.27 4.79
N LEU A 212 -6.50 -16.77 4.58
CA LEU A 212 -7.17 -15.84 5.50
C LEU A 212 -7.39 -16.48 6.88
N SER A 213 -7.81 -17.75 6.93
CA SER A 213 -7.94 -18.49 8.17
C SER A 213 -6.60 -18.65 8.90
N TRP A 214 -5.55 -19.04 8.18
CA TRP A 214 -4.21 -19.21 8.74
C TRP A 214 -3.62 -17.88 9.26
N MET A 215 -3.73 -16.80 8.48
CA MET A 215 -3.21 -15.49 8.87
C MET A 215 -4.01 -14.93 10.06
N THR A 216 -5.34 -15.11 10.07
CA THR A 216 -6.18 -14.75 11.24
C THR A 216 -5.73 -15.49 12.49
N GLN A 217 -5.46 -16.80 12.40
CA GLN A 217 -4.93 -17.56 13.53
C GLN A 217 -3.55 -17.07 13.97
N ARG A 218 -2.65 -16.75 13.02
CA ARG A 218 -1.33 -16.19 13.32
C ARG A 218 -1.47 -14.86 14.07
N ILE A 219 -2.35 -13.98 13.60
CA ILE A 219 -2.59 -12.67 14.19
C ILE A 219 -3.04 -12.80 15.65
N HIS A 220 -4.02 -13.65 15.92
CA HIS A 220 -4.56 -13.82 17.27
C HIS A 220 -3.65 -14.61 18.21
N ASN A 221 -2.86 -15.56 17.69
CA ASN A 221 -1.99 -16.41 18.52
C ASN A 221 -0.59 -15.83 18.76
N THR A 222 -0.20 -14.77 18.06
CA THR A 222 1.12 -14.14 18.21
C THR A 222 0.98 -12.79 18.92
N PRO A 223 1.57 -12.60 20.12
CA PRO A 223 1.30 -11.42 20.94
C PRO A 223 1.58 -10.06 20.28
N SER A 224 2.64 -9.97 19.46
CA SER A 224 2.96 -8.74 18.73
C SER A 224 1.92 -8.43 17.66
N TYR A 225 1.48 -9.44 16.90
CA TYR A 225 0.44 -9.27 15.89
C TYR A 225 -0.88 -8.84 16.53
N ALA A 226 -1.32 -9.52 17.59
CA ALA A 226 -2.56 -9.17 18.29
C ALA A 226 -2.56 -7.73 18.83
N GLN A 227 -1.39 -7.18 19.18
CA GLN A 227 -1.25 -5.81 19.69
C GLN A 227 -1.32 -4.72 18.61
N THR A 228 -1.10 -5.05 17.33
CA THR A 228 -0.91 -4.03 16.28
C THR A 228 -1.78 -4.25 15.03
N VAL A 229 -2.03 -5.50 14.62
CA VAL A 229 -2.82 -5.84 13.43
C VAL A 229 -4.31 -5.74 13.74
N GLY A 230 -4.98 -4.75 13.15
CA GLY A 230 -6.40 -4.54 13.36
C GLY A 230 -7.27 -4.70 12.12
N ILE A 231 -6.67 -4.64 10.92
CA ILE A 231 -7.33 -4.89 9.65
C ILE A 231 -6.66 -6.08 8.95
N ILE A 232 -7.48 -6.97 8.39
CA ILE A 232 -7.07 -7.95 7.38
C ILE A 232 -7.86 -7.68 6.09
N GLU A 233 -7.15 -7.41 4.99
CA GLU A 233 -7.74 -7.19 3.68
C GLU A 233 -7.82 -8.50 2.92
N VAL A 234 -9.02 -8.78 2.37
CA VAL A 234 -9.29 -10.10 1.82
C VAL A 234 -8.63 -10.31 0.46
N VAL A 235 -8.51 -9.26 -0.36
CA VAL A 235 -7.76 -9.27 -1.62
C VAL A 235 -7.57 -7.85 -2.13
N ASN A 236 -6.33 -7.52 -2.51
CA ASN A 236 -5.98 -6.25 -3.16
C ASN A 236 -6.41 -6.23 -4.63
N GLU A 237 -6.96 -5.10 -5.10
CA GLU A 237 -7.12 -4.77 -6.53
C GLU A 237 -7.55 -5.94 -7.48
N PRO A 238 -8.65 -6.65 -7.22
CA PRO A 238 -9.20 -7.61 -8.18
C PRO A 238 -9.55 -6.91 -9.49
N GLN A 239 -9.32 -7.56 -10.64
CA GLN A 239 -9.57 -6.96 -11.95
C GLN A 239 -11.01 -6.43 -12.04
N SER A 240 -11.12 -5.17 -12.40
CA SER A 240 -12.38 -4.43 -12.37
C SER A 240 -13.13 -4.52 -13.70
N SER A 241 -14.41 -4.15 -13.67
CA SER A 241 -15.21 -3.96 -14.88
C SER A 241 -14.64 -2.88 -15.82
N ARG A 242 -13.88 -1.90 -15.29
CA ARG A 242 -13.19 -0.87 -16.09
C ARG A 242 -12.06 -1.45 -16.94
N GLU A 243 -11.52 -2.58 -16.51
CA GLU A 243 -10.43 -3.33 -17.16
C GLU A 243 -10.98 -4.51 -17.99
N GLY A 244 -12.26 -4.50 -18.34
CA GLY A 244 -12.87 -5.48 -19.24
C GLY A 244 -13.26 -6.81 -18.60
N MET A 245 -13.30 -6.90 -17.26
CA MET A 245 -13.72 -8.12 -16.58
C MET A 245 -15.19 -8.46 -16.93
N PRO A 246 -15.50 -9.72 -17.34
CA PRO A 246 -16.88 -10.13 -17.60
C PRO A 246 -17.76 -9.98 -16.37
N ALA A 247 -18.99 -9.52 -16.55
CA ALA A 247 -19.93 -9.30 -15.45
C ALA A 247 -20.21 -10.58 -14.63
N GLU A 248 -20.20 -11.75 -15.27
CA GLU A 248 -20.35 -13.04 -14.57
C GLU A 248 -19.25 -13.26 -13.54
N GLU A 249 -17.99 -12.98 -13.89
CA GLU A 249 -16.85 -13.16 -12.99
C GLU A 249 -16.86 -12.14 -11.85
N VAL A 250 -17.23 -10.89 -12.15
CA VAL A 250 -17.45 -9.86 -11.12
C VAL A 250 -18.57 -10.27 -10.16
N ASN A 251 -19.62 -10.92 -10.67
CA ASN A 251 -20.71 -11.43 -9.86
C ASN A 251 -20.26 -12.60 -8.98
N THR A 252 -19.52 -13.59 -9.51
CA THR A 252 -19.04 -14.71 -8.68
C THR A 252 -18.15 -14.22 -7.54
N PHE A 253 -17.33 -13.21 -7.80
CA PHE A 253 -16.46 -12.61 -6.80
C PHE A 253 -17.24 -12.03 -5.61
N THR A 254 -18.25 -11.19 -5.88
CA THR A 254 -19.06 -10.60 -4.80
C THR A 254 -20.06 -11.59 -4.18
N GLN A 255 -20.58 -12.56 -4.94
CA GLN A 255 -21.58 -13.54 -4.48
C GLN A 255 -20.96 -14.70 -3.69
N VAL A 256 -19.75 -15.11 -4.06
CA VAL A 256 -19.10 -16.31 -3.53
C VAL A 256 -17.90 -15.94 -2.67
N TYR A 257 -16.91 -15.29 -3.26
CA TYR A 257 -15.63 -15.08 -2.58
C TYR A 257 -15.73 -14.15 -1.37
N TYR A 258 -16.36 -12.98 -1.49
CA TYR A 258 -16.47 -12.04 -0.37
C TYR A 258 -17.18 -12.64 0.87
N PRO A 259 -18.35 -13.30 0.74
CA PRO A 259 -18.95 -14.02 1.87
C PRO A 259 -18.07 -15.15 2.41
N GLN A 260 -17.39 -15.88 1.52
CA GLN A 260 -16.50 -16.98 1.90
C GLN A 260 -15.27 -16.47 2.68
N ALA A 261 -14.67 -15.36 2.25
CA ALA A 261 -13.53 -14.71 2.89
C ALA A 261 -13.89 -14.19 4.28
N LEU A 262 -15.04 -13.50 4.41
CA LEU A 262 -15.55 -13.06 5.72
C LEU A 262 -15.76 -14.27 6.65
N LYS A 263 -16.39 -15.33 6.13
CA LYS A 263 -16.64 -16.55 6.88
C LYS A 263 -15.33 -17.19 7.34
N ALA A 264 -14.30 -17.26 6.50
CA ALA A 264 -13.01 -17.85 6.85
C ALA A 264 -12.33 -17.13 8.02
N VAL A 265 -12.36 -15.79 8.04
CA VAL A 265 -11.86 -14.99 9.16
C VAL A 265 -12.70 -15.22 10.41
N ARG A 266 -14.04 -15.14 10.30
CA ARG A 266 -14.94 -15.30 11.46
C ARG A 266 -14.94 -16.69 12.06
N ASP A 267 -14.82 -17.74 11.24
CA ASP A 267 -14.68 -19.11 11.71
C ASP A 267 -13.36 -19.30 12.48
N ALA A 268 -12.25 -18.73 11.99
CA ALA A 268 -10.97 -18.78 12.69
C ALA A 268 -11.04 -18.05 14.05
N GLU A 269 -11.67 -16.88 14.09
CA GLU A 269 -11.91 -16.14 15.33
C GLU A 269 -12.82 -16.89 16.30
N ALA A 270 -13.88 -17.53 15.80
CA ALA A 270 -14.76 -18.35 16.62
C ALA A 270 -14.03 -19.57 17.20
N ALA A 271 -13.19 -20.25 16.40
CA ALA A 271 -12.38 -21.38 16.86
C ALA A 271 -11.40 -21.00 17.99
N LEU A 272 -10.94 -19.74 17.99
CA LEU A 272 -10.07 -19.18 19.02
C LEU A 272 -10.83 -18.51 20.18
N ASN A 273 -12.18 -18.55 20.18
CA ASN A 273 -13.04 -17.87 21.15
C ASN A 273 -12.78 -16.35 21.25
N VAL A 274 -12.45 -15.71 20.13
CA VAL A 274 -12.20 -14.26 20.08
C VAL A 274 -13.54 -13.51 20.32
N PRO A 275 -13.62 -12.66 21.37
CA PRO A 275 -14.84 -11.90 21.63
C PRO A 275 -15.09 -10.86 20.54
N ALA A 276 -16.35 -10.46 20.34
CA ALA A 276 -16.73 -9.54 19.26
C ALA A 276 -15.98 -8.18 19.30
N SER A 277 -15.66 -7.67 20.49
CA SER A 277 -14.85 -6.45 20.68
C SER A 277 -13.41 -6.60 20.19
N ASP A 278 -12.96 -7.85 20.08
CA ASP A 278 -11.59 -8.22 19.78
C ASP A 278 -11.51 -8.88 18.39
N ARG A 279 -12.49 -8.67 17.52
CA ARG A 279 -12.45 -9.17 16.13
C ARG A 279 -11.73 -8.23 15.19
N LEU A 280 -11.06 -8.80 14.18
CA LEU A 280 -10.43 -8.08 13.08
C LEU A 280 -11.49 -7.33 12.29
N HIS A 281 -11.12 -6.11 11.88
CA HIS A 281 -11.81 -5.49 10.77
C HIS A 281 -11.46 -6.27 9.50
N VAL A 282 -12.47 -6.82 8.85
CA VAL A 282 -12.30 -7.53 7.57
C VAL A 282 -12.55 -6.52 6.47
N GLN A 283 -11.55 -6.32 5.63
CA GLN A 283 -11.55 -5.27 4.63
C GLN A 283 -11.76 -5.81 3.22
N PHE A 284 -12.58 -5.08 2.47
CA PHE A 284 -12.94 -5.36 1.07
C PHE A 284 -12.69 -4.10 0.24
N MET A 285 -12.37 -4.27 -1.04
CA MET A 285 -12.39 -3.14 -1.98
C MET A 285 -13.78 -2.51 -2.01
N ASP A 286 -13.81 -1.19 -2.06
CA ASP A 286 -15.04 -0.42 -2.18
C ASP A 286 -15.68 -0.53 -3.57
N LYS A 287 -16.86 0.07 -3.71
CA LYS A 287 -17.56 0.13 -4.99
C LYS A 287 -16.85 1.02 -6.02
N LEU A 288 -16.08 2.03 -5.60
CA LEU A 288 -15.35 2.91 -6.51
C LEU A 288 -14.28 2.16 -7.30
N TRP A 289 -13.68 1.12 -6.72
CA TRP A 289 -12.76 0.20 -7.41
C TRP A 289 -13.42 -0.51 -8.62
N SER A 290 -14.75 -0.61 -8.65
CA SER A 290 -15.53 -1.15 -9.77
C SER A 290 -15.35 -2.65 -10.03
N SER A 291 -15.04 -3.42 -8.99
CA SER A 291 -15.06 -4.90 -8.97
C SER A 291 -16.37 -5.48 -8.40
N GLY A 292 -17.47 -4.72 -8.47
CA GLY A 292 -18.78 -5.09 -7.95
C GLY A 292 -19.18 -4.33 -6.67
N ASP A 293 -20.39 -4.56 -6.16
CA ASP A 293 -20.83 -4.00 -4.89
C ASP A 293 -20.42 -4.94 -3.74
N PRO A 294 -19.46 -4.56 -2.87
CA PRO A 294 -18.98 -5.44 -1.81
C PRO A 294 -20.09 -5.78 -0.81
N LYS A 295 -21.08 -4.91 -0.61
CA LYS A 295 -22.16 -5.11 0.37
C LYS A 295 -23.30 -5.99 -0.14
N ALA A 296 -23.36 -6.29 -1.44
CA ALA A 296 -24.52 -6.94 -2.03
C ALA A 296 -24.84 -8.33 -1.45
N HIS A 297 -23.81 -9.08 -1.03
CA HIS A 297 -23.97 -10.45 -0.52
C HIS A 297 -23.26 -10.70 0.82
N LEU A 298 -22.63 -9.69 1.40
CA LEU A 298 -22.00 -9.83 2.72
C LEU A 298 -23.07 -9.92 3.82
N PRO A 299 -22.95 -10.88 4.75
CA PRO A 299 -23.79 -10.88 5.94
C PRO A 299 -23.50 -9.65 6.82
N SER A 300 -24.47 -9.27 7.65
CA SER A 300 -24.30 -8.18 8.60
C SER A 300 -23.15 -8.47 9.57
N ASP A 301 -22.14 -7.61 9.59
CA ASP A 301 -21.00 -7.69 10.49
C ASP A 301 -20.50 -6.28 10.82
N SER A 302 -20.35 -5.97 12.12
CA SER A 302 -20.00 -4.62 12.58
C SER A 302 -18.52 -4.27 12.39
N ALA A 303 -17.69 -5.24 12.02
CA ALA A 303 -16.27 -5.08 11.77
C ALA A 303 -15.94 -5.30 10.28
N ILE A 304 -16.84 -4.92 9.38
CA ILE A 304 -16.52 -4.69 7.96
C ILE A 304 -15.95 -3.27 7.81
N ILE A 305 -14.92 -3.12 6.97
CA ILE A 305 -14.36 -1.83 6.54
C ILE A 305 -14.03 -1.91 5.04
N PHE A 306 -13.92 -0.77 4.37
CA PHE A 306 -13.65 -0.71 2.93
C PHE A 306 -12.29 -0.07 2.62
N ASP A 307 -11.68 -0.55 1.55
CA ASP A 307 -10.48 0.01 0.94
C ASP A 307 -10.82 0.79 -0.34
N ASP A 308 -10.20 1.94 -0.51
CA ASP A 308 -10.30 2.81 -1.69
C ASP A 308 -8.91 3.14 -2.21
N HIS A 309 -8.71 2.98 -3.52
CA HIS A 309 -7.49 3.27 -4.22
C HIS A 309 -7.72 4.43 -5.19
N ASN A 310 -7.07 5.57 -4.95
CA ASN A 310 -7.33 6.81 -5.68
C ASN A 310 -6.08 7.39 -6.35
N TYR A 311 -5.77 6.89 -7.54
CA TYR A 311 -4.72 7.43 -8.41
C TYR A 311 -5.28 8.50 -9.36
N VAL A 312 -5.18 9.76 -8.94
CA VAL A 312 -5.81 10.92 -9.59
C VAL A 312 -5.30 11.21 -11.01
N GLY A 313 -4.06 10.79 -11.34
CA GLY A 313 -3.40 11.01 -12.62
C GLY A 313 -4.29 10.83 -13.85
N GLY A 314 -4.84 9.63 -14.04
CA GLY A 314 -5.68 9.31 -15.21
C GLY A 314 -7.08 9.95 -15.16
N ALA A 315 -7.62 10.18 -13.97
CA ALA A 315 -8.97 10.74 -13.80
C ALA A 315 -9.05 12.20 -14.25
N VAL A 316 -8.03 13.01 -13.95
CA VAL A 316 -8.01 14.44 -14.29
C VAL A 316 -8.02 14.65 -15.79
N GLY A 317 -7.21 13.91 -16.54
CA GLY A 317 -7.20 13.95 -18.00
C GLY A 317 -8.54 13.54 -18.58
N ALA A 318 -9.10 12.41 -18.11
CA ALA A 318 -10.39 11.90 -18.61
C ALA A 318 -11.57 12.86 -18.36
N ILE A 319 -11.56 13.59 -17.24
CA ILE A 319 -12.68 14.45 -16.82
C ILE A 319 -12.52 15.88 -17.31
N SER A 320 -11.32 16.46 -17.16
CA SER A 320 -11.08 17.88 -17.45
C SER A 320 -10.75 18.13 -18.92
N HIS A 321 -10.06 17.16 -19.58
CA HIS A 321 -9.62 17.28 -20.97
C HIS A 321 -9.82 15.97 -21.75
N PRO A 322 -11.08 15.53 -22.00
CA PRO A 322 -11.35 14.24 -22.62
C PRO A 322 -10.62 14.07 -23.97
N GLY A 323 -9.80 13.02 -24.07
CA GLY A 323 -9.01 12.71 -25.27
C GLY A 323 -7.78 13.61 -25.50
N LYS A 324 -7.47 14.52 -24.55
CA LYS A 324 -6.31 15.41 -24.60
C LYS A 324 -5.58 15.49 -23.25
N PRO A 325 -5.13 14.37 -22.67
CA PRO A 325 -4.46 14.37 -21.38
C PRO A 325 -3.19 15.24 -21.36
N GLN A 326 -2.56 15.52 -22.49
CA GLN A 326 -1.41 16.43 -22.58
C GLN A 326 -1.71 17.90 -22.25
N ASP A 327 -2.99 18.30 -22.26
CA ASP A 327 -3.41 19.68 -22.03
C ASP A 327 -3.67 20.00 -20.54
N VAL A 328 -3.69 18.97 -19.68
CA VAL A 328 -3.94 19.13 -18.23
C VAL A 328 -2.91 20.05 -17.57
N LYS A 329 -3.38 20.81 -16.59
CA LYS A 329 -2.61 21.78 -15.80
C LYS A 329 -2.65 21.48 -14.32
N GLN A 330 -1.68 22.00 -13.57
CA GLN A 330 -1.66 21.87 -12.10
C GLN A 330 -2.99 22.32 -11.45
N ALA A 331 -3.62 23.36 -12.01
CA ALA A 331 -4.92 23.84 -11.56
C ALA A 331 -6.04 22.81 -11.76
N ASP A 332 -5.98 21.98 -12.80
CA ASP A 332 -6.99 20.92 -13.04
C ASP A 332 -6.91 19.83 -11.96
N TYR A 333 -5.69 19.45 -11.55
CA TYR A 333 -5.47 18.52 -10.44
C TYR A 333 -5.99 19.08 -9.12
N MET A 334 -5.66 20.34 -8.82
CA MET A 334 -6.14 20.99 -7.61
C MET A 334 -7.66 21.12 -7.61
N TRP A 335 -8.25 21.51 -8.74
CA TRP A 335 -9.70 21.66 -8.88
C TRP A 335 -10.41 20.31 -8.68
N TYR A 336 -9.92 19.27 -9.37
CA TYR A 336 -10.47 17.93 -9.27
C TYR A 336 -10.47 17.44 -7.82
N THR A 337 -9.31 17.47 -7.15
CA THR A 337 -9.18 17.01 -5.76
C THR A 337 -10.02 17.83 -4.78
N CYS A 338 -10.16 19.14 -4.99
CA CYS A 338 -10.87 20.02 -4.06
C CYS A 338 -12.40 20.01 -4.23
N TYR A 339 -12.90 19.83 -5.45
CA TYR A 339 -14.31 20.14 -5.76
C TYR A 339 -15.04 19.09 -6.60
N THR A 340 -14.32 18.19 -7.27
CA THR A 340 -14.93 17.16 -8.12
C THR A 340 -14.87 15.78 -7.47
N ASP A 341 -13.76 15.48 -6.80
CA ASP A 341 -13.51 14.15 -6.26
C ASP A 341 -14.26 13.93 -4.92
N ASP A 342 -14.96 12.80 -4.81
CA ASP A 342 -15.74 12.43 -3.64
C ASP A 342 -15.57 10.94 -3.33
N ARG A 343 -14.88 10.64 -2.23
CA ARG A 343 -14.58 9.26 -1.80
C ARG A 343 -15.66 8.63 -0.92
N LEU A 344 -16.72 9.36 -0.64
CA LEU A 344 -17.88 8.87 0.11
C LEU A 344 -19.13 8.71 -0.77
N SER A 345 -19.04 9.01 -2.08
CA SER A 345 -20.18 9.00 -3.00
C SER A 345 -20.85 7.64 -3.17
N ASP A 346 -20.15 6.55 -2.89
CA ASP A 346 -20.67 5.17 -2.97
C ASP A 346 -21.38 4.68 -1.71
N GLY A 347 -21.29 5.45 -0.61
CA GLY A 347 -21.85 5.09 0.70
C GLY A 347 -21.17 3.92 1.39
N ASP A 348 -19.96 3.53 0.97
CA ASP A 348 -19.16 2.50 1.65
C ASP A 348 -18.41 3.14 2.83
N VAL A 349 -18.88 2.84 4.04
CA VAL A 349 -18.27 3.33 5.30
C VAL A 349 -18.37 2.26 6.39
N PRO A 350 -17.40 2.17 7.32
CA PRO A 350 -16.14 2.93 7.37
C PRO A 350 -15.20 2.58 6.21
N LYS A 351 -14.39 3.55 5.76
CA LYS A 351 -13.52 3.45 4.58
C LYS A 351 -12.20 4.17 4.79
N VAL A 352 -11.10 3.64 4.27
CA VAL A 352 -9.77 4.27 4.26
C VAL A 352 -9.28 4.33 2.82
N VAL A 353 -8.65 5.44 2.41
CA VAL A 353 -7.99 5.50 1.09
C VAL A 353 -6.58 4.93 1.23
N GLN A 354 -6.38 3.63 0.97
CA GLN A 354 -5.12 2.97 1.32
C GLN A 354 -4.08 2.92 0.21
N GLU A 355 -4.44 3.35 -0.98
CA GLU A 355 -3.46 3.63 -2.02
C GLU A 355 -3.76 4.93 -2.75
N PHE A 356 -2.76 5.78 -2.79
CA PHE A 356 -2.71 7.00 -3.59
C PHE A 356 -1.25 7.46 -3.66
N SER A 357 -0.96 8.35 -4.60
CA SER A 357 0.37 8.93 -4.73
C SER A 357 0.29 10.37 -5.23
N LEU A 358 1.43 11.01 -5.47
CA LEU A 358 1.49 12.34 -6.10
C LEU A 358 1.78 12.24 -7.59
N THR A 359 1.41 11.12 -8.23
CA THR A 359 1.61 10.96 -9.66
C THR A 359 0.57 11.71 -10.46
N VAL A 360 0.99 12.12 -11.65
CA VAL A 360 0.13 12.76 -12.64
C VAL A 360 0.09 11.85 -13.86
N ASP A 361 -0.81 12.16 -14.80
CA ASP A 361 -0.92 11.45 -16.07
C ASP A 361 0.46 11.31 -16.75
N GLY A 362 0.74 10.12 -17.27
CA GLY A 362 2.00 9.78 -17.95
C GLY A 362 2.28 10.66 -19.17
N ALA A 363 1.25 11.24 -19.80
CA ALA A 363 1.40 12.16 -20.91
C ALA A 363 2.06 13.50 -20.53
N VAL A 364 2.00 13.89 -19.25
CA VAL A 364 2.50 15.19 -18.76
C VAL A 364 3.59 15.09 -17.71
N GLU A 365 3.82 13.93 -17.11
CA GLU A 365 4.72 13.79 -15.97
C GLU A 365 6.17 14.26 -16.21
N GLY A 366 6.64 14.22 -17.45
CA GLY A 366 7.98 14.65 -17.85
C GLY A 366 8.06 16.10 -18.34
N ASN A 367 6.94 16.82 -18.43
CA ASN A 367 6.94 18.19 -18.94
C ASN A 367 7.39 19.20 -17.84
N ASN A 368 7.69 20.44 -18.22
CA ASN A 368 8.16 21.46 -17.29
C ASN A 368 7.19 21.80 -16.15
N GLU A 369 5.90 21.55 -16.32
CA GLU A 369 4.83 21.85 -15.37
C GLU A 369 4.66 20.74 -14.31
N PHE A 370 5.08 19.50 -14.60
CA PHE A 370 4.93 18.39 -13.66
C PHE A 370 6.23 17.66 -13.33
N ALA A 371 7.34 17.96 -14.02
CA ALA A 371 8.64 17.40 -13.72
C ALA A 371 8.94 17.53 -12.21
N TRP A 372 9.12 16.38 -11.55
CA TRP A 372 9.25 16.29 -10.09
C TRP A 372 10.61 16.79 -9.58
N ASP A 373 11.60 16.83 -10.45
CA ASP A 373 12.95 17.35 -10.20
C ASP A 373 13.06 18.85 -10.46
N ALA A 374 12.05 19.46 -11.07
CA ALA A 374 12.02 20.88 -11.35
C ALA A 374 11.56 21.67 -10.10
N SER A 375 12.46 22.46 -9.53
CA SER A 375 12.22 23.18 -8.27
C SER A 375 10.98 24.08 -8.27
N GLN A 376 10.58 24.61 -9.44
CA GLN A 376 9.37 25.44 -9.55
C GLN A 376 8.08 24.68 -9.22
N ASN A 377 8.07 23.35 -9.34
CA ASN A 377 6.88 22.52 -9.14
C ASN A 377 6.72 22.07 -7.68
N GLN A 378 7.69 22.33 -6.80
CA GLN A 378 7.63 21.93 -5.39
C GLN A 378 6.43 22.53 -4.66
N ALA A 379 6.08 23.78 -4.95
CA ALA A 379 4.94 24.46 -4.32
C ALA A 379 3.62 23.74 -4.65
N PHE A 380 3.44 23.34 -5.91
CA PHE A 380 2.28 22.56 -6.34
C PHE A 380 2.19 21.23 -5.61
N TYR A 381 3.25 20.42 -5.59
CA TYR A 381 3.22 19.11 -4.92
C TYR A 381 2.95 19.22 -3.42
N THR A 382 3.48 20.27 -2.76
CA THR A 382 3.20 20.54 -1.34
C THR A 382 1.73 20.90 -1.12
N GLN A 383 1.17 21.75 -1.97
CA GLN A 383 -0.23 22.16 -1.88
C GLN A 383 -1.18 21.02 -2.25
N TRP A 384 -0.84 20.23 -3.26
CA TRP A 384 -1.67 19.14 -3.74
C TRP A 384 -1.67 17.94 -2.78
N TRP A 385 -0.53 17.67 -2.12
CA TRP A 385 -0.51 16.79 -0.94
C TRP A 385 -1.53 17.21 0.11
N ASN A 386 -1.56 18.50 0.48
CA ASN A 386 -2.51 19.00 1.47
C ASN A 386 -3.97 18.79 1.00
N ALA A 387 -4.26 19.06 -0.27
CA ALA A 387 -5.60 18.87 -0.83
C ALA A 387 -6.04 17.40 -0.75
N GLN A 388 -5.16 16.46 -1.15
CA GLN A 388 -5.40 15.03 -1.05
C GLN A 388 -5.56 14.58 0.41
N GLN A 389 -4.67 15.03 1.32
CA GLN A 389 -4.78 14.74 2.76
C GLN A 389 -6.14 15.17 3.31
N ARG A 390 -6.60 16.37 2.96
CA ARG A 390 -7.90 16.89 3.42
C ARG A 390 -9.07 16.10 2.84
N LEU A 391 -9.01 15.72 1.56
CA LEU A 391 -10.03 14.88 0.91
C LEU A 391 -10.12 13.52 1.61
N TYR A 392 -9.00 12.83 1.79
CA TYR A 392 -8.99 11.48 2.34
C TYR A 392 -9.25 11.45 3.85
N GLU A 393 -8.94 12.51 4.60
CA GLU A 393 -9.34 12.61 6.00
C GLU A 393 -10.84 12.91 6.20
N GLN A 394 -11.64 13.06 5.12
CA GLN A 394 -13.10 12.98 5.21
C GLN A 394 -13.57 11.52 5.43
N THR A 395 -12.81 10.54 4.93
CA THR A 395 -12.98 9.11 5.27
C THR A 395 -12.28 8.82 6.62
N ASN A 396 -11.99 7.56 6.95
CA ASN A 396 -11.23 7.18 8.14
C ASN A 396 -9.73 7.50 8.05
N GLY A 397 -9.23 7.95 6.90
CA GLY A 397 -7.85 8.39 6.73
C GLY A 397 -7.22 7.88 5.42
N TRP A 398 -5.90 7.78 5.42
CA TRP A 398 -5.13 7.48 4.22
C TRP A 398 -3.87 6.66 4.49
N ILE A 399 -3.46 5.88 3.49
CA ILE A 399 -2.19 5.18 3.45
C ILE A 399 -1.53 5.46 2.09
N PHE A 400 -0.35 6.09 2.09
CA PHE A 400 0.33 6.50 0.87
C PHE A 400 1.05 5.32 0.21
N TRP A 401 0.94 5.21 -1.11
CA TRP A 401 1.73 4.27 -1.90
C TRP A 401 2.97 4.96 -2.47
N THR A 402 4.18 4.73 -1.95
CA THR A 402 4.62 3.80 -0.89
C THR A 402 5.66 4.46 0.03
N TRP A 403 6.12 3.79 1.10
CA TRP A 403 7.16 4.33 2.00
C TRP A 403 8.42 4.73 1.23
N LYS A 404 8.97 3.81 0.45
CA LYS A 404 10.21 4.02 -0.30
C LYS A 404 10.25 3.27 -1.63
N VAL A 405 11.12 3.77 -2.49
CA VAL A 405 11.42 3.23 -3.82
C VAL A 405 12.92 3.05 -3.99
N GLY A 406 13.33 2.32 -5.02
CA GLY A 406 14.73 2.14 -5.37
C GLY A 406 15.38 3.50 -5.67
N ASN A 407 16.65 3.65 -5.29
CA ASN A 407 17.39 4.90 -5.48
C ASN A 407 17.45 5.32 -6.97
N GLU A 408 17.38 4.36 -7.88
CA GLU A 408 17.34 4.58 -9.33
C GLU A 408 16.02 5.17 -9.84
N LEU A 409 14.91 4.96 -9.13
CA LEU A 409 13.64 5.57 -9.50
C LEU A 409 13.62 7.05 -9.09
N ASN A 410 14.13 7.36 -7.88
CA ASN A 410 14.29 8.71 -7.33
C ASN A 410 13.07 9.64 -7.54
N ASN A 411 11.86 9.09 -7.50
CA ASN A 411 10.64 9.83 -7.80
C ASN A 411 9.85 10.04 -6.50
N PRO A 412 9.89 11.25 -5.89
CA PRO A 412 9.16 11.54 -4.65
C PRO A 412 7.64 11.44 -4.82
N ARG A 413 7.14 11.38 -6.06
CA ARG A 413 5.72 11.16 -6.31
C ARG A 413 5.24 9.77 -5.88
N TRP A 414 6.15 8.79 -5.81
CA TRP A 414 5.91 7.42 -5.36
C TRP A 414 6.58 7.08 -4.01
N SER A 415 7.44 7.96 -3.47
CA SER A 415 8.16 7.71 -2.22
C SER A 415 7.84 8.77 -1.17
N TYR A 416 7.13 8.34 -0.12
CA TYR A 416 6.85 9.17 1.04
C TYR A 416 8.14 9.66 1.70
N GLN A 417 9.13 8.76 1.87
CA GLN A 417 10.43 9.10 2.44
C GLN A 417 11.12 10.24 1.67
N GLN A 418 11.15 10.17 0.33
CA GLN A 418 11.76 11.22 -0.50
C GLN A 418 10.94 12.51 -0.49
N ALA A 419 9.60 12.42 -0.49
CA ALA A 419 8.72 13.57 -0.42
C ALA A 419 8.88 14.34 0.91
N VAL A 420 9.05 13.63 2.04
CA VAL A 420 9.40 14.23 3.34
C VAL A 420 10.79 14.88 3.29
N ALA A 421 11.80 14.18 2.77
CA ALA A 421 13.16 14.72 2.66
C ALA A 421 13.22 16.00 1.81
N ARG A 422 12.36 16.10 0.78
CA ARG A 422 12.20 17.28 -0.08
C ARG A 422 11.25 18.34 0.48
N LYS A 423 10.64 18.11 1.64
CA LYS A 423 9.66 19.00 2.28
C LYS A 423 8.39 19.24 1.45
N TRP A 424 7.99 18.26 0.65
CA TRP A 424 6.67 18.24 0.01
C TRP A 424 5.60 17.78 1.00
N ILE A 425 5.98 16.88 1.90
CA ILE A 425 5.15 16.32 2.95
C ILE A 425 5.78 16.66 4.30
N PRO A 426 4.99 17.01 5.34
CA PRO A 426 5.52 17.19 6.68
C PRO A 426 6.15 15.91 7.23
N GLY A 427 7.30 16.03 7.89
CA GLY A 427 8.01 14.92 8.54
C GLY A 427 7.69 14.73 10.01
N SER A 428 6.54 15.20 10.49
CA SER A 428 6.08 14.96 11.86
C SER A 428 4.56 15.00 11.95
N ALA A 429 4.01 14.40 13.01
CA ALA A 429 2.57 14.33 13.20
C ALA A 429 1.97 15.72 13.47
N ALA A 430 2.70 16.62 14.14
CA ALA A 430 2.27 18.00 14.33
C ALA A 430 2.21 18.75 12.99
N GLY A 431 3.17 18.47 12.09
CA GLY A 431 3.17 19.02 10.74
C GLY A 431 2.01 18.51 9.88
N LEU A 432 1.66 17.22 9.99
CA LEU A 432 0.50 16.63 9.31
C LEU A 432 -0.82 17.24 9.79
N GLU A 433 -0.99 17.42 11.11
CA GLU A 433 -2.17 18.11 11.65
C GLU A 433 -2.25 19.58 11.21
N GLY A 434 -1.11 20.28 11.25
CA GLY A 434 -1.04 21.68 10.82
C GLY A 434 -1.38 21.85 9.34
N THR A 435 -0.96 20.91 8.50
CA THR A 435 -1.27 20.90 7.05
C THR A 435 -2.77 20.74 6.82
N ARG A 436 -3.40 19.76 7.47
CA ARG A 436 -4.84 19.50 7.41
C ARG A 436 -5.68 20.72 7.81
N ALA A 437 -5.25 21.48 8.80
CA ALA A 437 -5.97 22.66 9.29
C ALA A 437 -5.98 23.84 8.28
N ASN A 438 -5.06 23.83 7.31
CA ASN A 438 -4.98 24.88 6.30
C ASN A 438 -5.90 24.56 5.12
N ASP A 439 -6.85 25.45 4.84
CA ASP A 439 -7.70 25.30 3.65
C ASP A 439 -6.93 25.64 2.36
N VAL A 440 -6.17 24.66 1.86
CA VAL A 440 -5.37 24.83 0.65
C VAL A 440 -6.24 25.08 -0.59
N CYS A 441 -7.43 24.48 -0.66
CA CYS A 441 -8.36 24.66 -1.77
C CYS A 441 -8.79 26.14 -1.89
N LYS A 442 -9.11 26.77 -0.76
CA LYS A 442 -9.44 28.20 -0.71
C LYS A 442 -8.24 29.10 -1.00
N THR A 443 -7.05 28.77 -0.48
CA THR A 443 -5.87 29.62 -0.68
C THR A 443 -5.28 29.50 -2.10
N TYR A 444 -5.43 28.35 -2.75
CA TYR A 444 -4.97 28.13 -4.12
C TYR A 444 -5.78 28.92 -5.15
N PHE A 445 -7.11 28.92 -5.04
CA PHE A 445 -8.01 29.60 -5.99
C PHE A 445 -8.43 31.02 -5.56
N GLY A 446 -8.24 31.39 -4.28
CA GLY A 446 -8.71 32.66 -3.71
C GLY A 446 -10.11 32.57 -3.10
N THR A 447 -10.63 33.71 -2.61
CA THR A 447 -11.97 33.79 -1.95
C THR A 447 -13.15 33.73 -2.92
N SER A 448 -12.89 33.82 -4.21
CA SER A 448 -13.80 33.47 -5.30
C SER A 448 -13.21 32.24 -5.97
N ASP A 449 -14.03 31.27 -6.36
CA ASP A 449 -13.66 30.00 -6.97
C ASP A 449 -13.01 30.11 -8.37
N GLY A 450 -12.37 31.24 -8.67
CA GLY A 450 -11.54 31.46 -9.86
C GLY A 450 -12.29 31.43 -11.19
N ARG A 451 -13.62 31.26 -11.19
CA ARG A 451 -14.44 31.18 -12.39
C ARG A 451 -15.19 32.51 -12.60
N ASN A 452 -14.91 33.16 -13.73
CA ASN A 452 -15.85 34.09 -14.38
C ASN A 452 -16.91 33.28 -15.13
#